data_AF-A0A5E4BSZ0-F1
#
_entry.id   AF-A0A5E4BSZ0-F1
#
_cell.length_a   1.000
_cell.length_b   1.000
_cell.length_c   1.000
_cell.angle_alpha   90.00
_cell.angle_beta   90.00
_cell.angle_gamma   90.00
#
_symmetry.space_group_name_H-M   'P 1'
#
loop_
_entity.id
_entity.type
_entity.pdbx_description
1 polymer ?
#
loop_
_entity_poly.entity_id
_entity_poly.type
_entity_poly.pdbx_seq_one_letter_code
_entity_poly.pdbx_strand_id
1 'polypeptide(L)'
;ENVAKKWQVSREDQDKVAVLSQNRTENAQKAGHFDKEIVPVFVSSRKGLTEVKTDEFPRHGSNLEAMSKLKPHFVTDGTGTVTPANASGINDGAAAVVLMKKSEANNRGLSPLAEIVSWSQAGVEPSIMGIGPIPAIKQA
;
A
#
# COMPACT_ATOMS: atom_id res chain seq x y z
N GLU A 1 1.00 -8.18 15.26
CA GLU A 1 0.86 -9.04 16.45
C GLU A 1 -0.33 -8.67 17.33
N ASN A 2 -0.37 -7.52 18.02
CA ASN A 2 -1.51 -7.18 18.91
C ASN A 2 -2.88 -7.27 18.23
N VAL A 3 -3.02 -6.64 17.05
CA VAL A 3 -4.24 -6.71 16.25
C VAL A 3 -4.53 -8.15 15.80
N ALA A 4 -3.53 -8.85 15.27
CA ALA A 4 -3.68 -10.24 14.84
C ALA A 4 -4.18 -11.14 15.98
N LYS A 5 -3.63 -11.01 17.18
CA LYS A 5 -4.06 -11.76 18.37
C LYS A 5 -5.50 -11.41 18.78
N LYS A 6 -5.85 -10.11 18.84
CA LYS A 6 -7.16 -9.64 19.29
C LYS A 6 -8.29 -9.95 18.28
N TRP A 7 -7.99 -9.88 16.99
CA TRP A 7 -8.93 -10.20 15.90
C TRP A 7 -8.80 -11.62 15.35
N GLN A 8 -7.97 -12.46 15.97
CA GLN A 8 -7.77 -13.87 15.60
C GLN A 8 -7.36 -14.06 14.12
N VAL A 9 -6.52 -13.16 13.61
CA VAL A 9 -5.99 -13.25 12.24
C VAL A 9 -4.77 -14.16 12.24
N SER A 10 -4.93 -15.36 11.70
CA SER A 10 -3.87 -16.38 11.70
C SER A 10 -2.69 -15.98 10.81
N ARG A 11 -1.55 -16.66 10.99
CA ARG A 11 -0.39 -16.54 10.10
C ARG A 11 -0.76 -16.87 8.65
N GLU A 12 -1.56 -17.90 8.45
CA GLU A 12 -1.99 -18.34 7.13
C GLU A 12 -2.87 -17.28 6.44
N ASP A 13 -3.78 -16.65 7.19
CA ASP A 13 -4.62 -15.56 6.65
C ASP A 13 -3.79 -14.36 6.23
N GLN A 14 -2.77 -14.00 7.03
CA GLN A 14 -1.84 -12.92 6.70
C GLN A 14 -1.08 -13.23 5.41
N ASP A 15 -0.51 -14.43 5.29
CA ASP A 15 0.24 -14.83 4.09
C ASP A 15 -0.66 -14.94 2.86
N LYS A 16 -1.92 -15.40 3.00
CA LYS A 16 -2.91 -15.42 1.91
C LYS A 16 -3.20 -14.02 1.38
N VAL A 17 -3.41 -13.04 2.27
CA VAL A 17 -3.61 -11.64 1.87
C VAL A 17 -2.36 -11.08 1.19
N ALA A 18 -1.17 -11.41 1.68
CA ALA A 18 0.09 -10.97 1.09
C ALA A 18 0.30 -11.52 -0.34
N VAL A 19 0.05 -12.82 -0.56
CA VAL A 19 0.08 -13.43 -1.91
C VAL A 19 -0.94 -12.76 -2.82
N LEU A 20 -2.17 -12.56 -2.34
CA LEU A 20 -3.22 -11.90 -3.11
C LEU A 20 -2.80 -10.48 -3.52
N SER A 21 -2.17 -9.72 -2.61
CA SER A 21 -1.65 -8.38 -2.89
C SER A 21 -0.57 -8.42 -3.98
N GLN A 22 0.42 -9.30 -3.85
CA GLN A 22 1.51 -9.41 -4.82
C GLN A 22 1.00 -9.77 -6.22
N ASN A 23 0.08 -10.73 -6.31
CA ASN A 23 -0.46 -11.19 -7.60
C ASN A 23 -1.36 -10.14 -8.24
N ARG A 24 -2.13 -9.37 -7.46
CA ARG A 24 -2.90 -8.23 -7.98
C ARG A 24 -1.97 -7.15 -8.55
N THR A 25 -0.90 -6.82 -7.85
CA THR A 25 0.07 -5.83 -8.32
C THR A 25 0.81 -6.30 -9.57
N GLU A 26 1.26 -7.56 -9.62
CA GLU A 26 1.88 -8.14 -10.81
C GLU A 26 0.95 -8.07 -12.03
N ASN A 27 -0.33 -8.42 -11.86
CA ASN A 27 -1.31 -8.33 -12.92
C ASN A 27 -1.55 -6.87 -13.37
N ALA A 28 -1.62 -5.93 -12.43
CA ALA A 28 -1.80 -4.51 -12.73
C ALA A 28 -0.59 -3.92 -13.47
N GLN A 29 0.64 -4.29 -13.09
CA GLN A 29 1.86 -3.90 -13.79
C GLN A 29 1.89 -4.46 -15.22
N LYS A 30 1.56 -5.75 -15.40
CA LYS A 30 1.50 -6.38 -16.73
C LYS A 30 0.41 -5.78 -17.63
N ALA A 31 -0.69 -5.31 -17.03
CA ALA A 31 -1.79 -4.67 -17.74
C ALA A 31 -1.59 -3.16 -17.97
N GLY A 32 -0.48 -2.57 -17.51
CA GLY A 32 -0.19 -1.13 -17.67
C GLY A 32 -1.14 -0.22 -16.89
N HIS A 33 -1.76 -0.71 -15.80
CA HIS A 33 -2.73 0.08 -15.04
C HIS A 33 -2.10 1.31 -14.35
N PHE A 34 -0.82 1.25 -14.01
CA PHE A 34 -0.10 2.33 -13.34
C PHE A 34 0.53 3.35 -14.31
N ASP A 35 0.54 3.06 -15.62
CA ASP A 35 1.26 3.86 -16.63
C ASP A 35 0.76 5.30 -16.68
N LYS A 36 -0.52 5.53 -16.39
CA LYS A 36 -1.15 6.86 -16.41
C LYS A 36 -0.83 7.68 -15.17
N GLU A 37 -0.57 7.05 -14.03
CA GLU A 37 -0.37 7.73 -12.74
C GLU A 37 1.11 7.90 -12.37
N ILE A 38 2.02 7.10 -12.95
CA ILE A 38 3.45 7.23 -12.73
C ILE A 38 4.05 8.33 -13.62
N VAL A 39 4.70 9.31 -12.99
CA VAL A 39 5.61 10.26 -13.66
C VAL A 39 7.03 9.73 -13.52
N PRO A 40 7.78 9.54 -14.63
CA PRO A 40 9.15 9.06 -14.56
C PRO A 40 10.08 9.99 -13.78
N VAL A 41 10.94 9.40 -12.94
CA VAL A 41 11.99 10.11 -12.21
C VAL A 41 13.35 9.80 -12.84
N PHE A 42 14.12 10.83 -13.15
CA PHE A 42 15.44 10.68 -13.74
C PHE A 42 16.53 10.76 -12.67
N VAL A 43 17.30 9.69 -12.54
CA VAL A 43 18.38 9.55 -11.56
C VAL A 43 19.73 9.69 -12.25
N SER A 44 20.50 10.70 -11.85
CA SER A 44 21.86 10.92 -12.37
C SER A 44 22.86 9.97 -11.70
N SER A 45 23.66 9.29 -12.52
CA SER A 45 24.76 8.43 -12.07
C SER A 45 26.04 8.70 -12.85
N ARG A 46 27.18 8.14 -12.42
CA ARG A 46 28.44 8.20 -13.19
C ARG A 46 28.33 7.59 -14.59
N LYS A 47 27.38 6.66 -14.81
CA LYS A 47 27.14 6.01 -16.11
C LYS A 47 26.16 6.78 -17.00
N GLY A 48 25.61 7.89 -16.50
CA GLY A 48 24.58 8.68 -17.17
C GLY A 48 23.26 8.73 -16.41
N LEU A 49 22.25 9.29 -17.06
CA LEU A 49 20.90 9.48 -16.53
C LEU A 49 20.08 8.19 -16.71
N THR A 50 19.44 7.71 -15.65
CA THR A 50 18.56 6.53 -15.68
C THR A 50 17.13 6.96 -15.40
N GLU A 51 16.20 6.57 -16.26
CA GLU A 51 14.76 6.76 -16.04
C GLU A 51 14.22 5.67 -15.12
N VAL A 52 13.50 6.05 -14.05
CA VAL A 52 12.79 5.16 -13.13
C VAL A 52 11.29 5.42 -13.27
N LYS A 53 10.54 4.41 -13.71
CA LYS A 53 9.10 4.51 -14.01
C LYS A 53 8.29 3.26 -13.67
N THR A 54 8.85 2.35 -12.88
CA THR A 54 8.20 1.10 -12.52
C THR A 54 8.43 0.85 -11.04
N ASP A 55 7.36 0.53 -10.31
CA ASP A 55 7.47 0.17 -8.90
C ASP A 55 8.40 -1.03 -8.72
N GLU A 56 9.42 -0.86 -7.88
CA GLU A 56 10.49 -1.86 -7.70
C GLU A 56 10.20 -2.90 -6.61
N PHE A 57 9.27 -2.61 -5.69
CA PHE A 57 9.01 -3.45 -4.53
C PHE A 57 8.19 -4.74 -4.79
N PRO A 58 7.28 -4.81 -5.79
CA PRO A 58 6.53 -6.04 -6.06
C PRO A 58 7.43 -7.25 -6.34
N ARG A 59 7.06 -8.40 -5.78
CA ARG A 59 7.74 -9.69 -5.96
C ARG A 59 6.88 -10.60 -6.81
N HIS A 60 7.10 -10.58 -8.12
CA HIS A 60 6.36 -11.42 -9.08
C HIS A 60 6.53 -12.91 -8.77
N GLY A 61 5.49 -13.71 -9.02
CA GLY A 61 5.49 -15.14 -8.74
C GLY A 61 5.40 -15.49 -7.25
N SER A 62 4.98 -14.53 -6.41
CA SER A 62 4.73 -14.75 -4.99
C SER A 62 3.71 -15.87 -4.74
N ASN A 63 4.02 -16.77 -3.81
CA ASN A 63 3.17 -17.93 -3.50
C ASN A 63 3.24 -18.29 -2.00
N LEU A 64 2.21 -19.02 -1.55
CA LEU A 64 2.02 -19.35 -0.14
C LEU A 64 3.13 -20.29 0.39
N GLU A 65 3.67 -21.16 -0.46
CA GLU A 65 4.72 -22.11 -0.07
C GLU A 65 6.00 -21.36 0.34
N ALA A 66 6.41 -20.37 -0.46
CA ALA A 66 7.58 -19.55 -0.16
C ALA A 66 7.35 -18.64 1.07
N MET A 67 6.17 -18.02 1.19
CA MET A 67 5.86 -17.12 2.31
C MET A 67 5.80 -17.86 3.66
N SER A 68 5.22 -19.06 3.69
CA SER A 68 5.08 -19.84 4.94
C SER A 68 6.43 -20.23 5.57
N LYS A 69 7.50 -20.31 4.77
CA LYS A 69 8.86 -20.63 5.23
C LYS A 69 9.54 -19.48 5.98
N LEU A 70 9.01 -18.25 5.88
CA LEU A 70 9.62 -17.10 6.55
C LEU A 70 9.35 -17.10 8.06
N LYS A 71 10.38 -16.77 8.83
CA LYS A 71 10.31 -16.61 10.28
C LYS A 71 9.64 -15.28 10.63
N PRO A 72 8.86 -15.21 11.73
CA PRO A 72 8.40 -13.95 12.30
C PRO A 72 9.56 -12.99 12.57
N HIS A 73 9.34 -11.69 12.30
CA HIS A 73 10.40 -10.68 12.39
C HIS A 73 10.35 -9.87 13.69
N PHE A 74 9.16 -9.48 14.15
CA PHE A 74 9.00 -8.55 15.27
C PHE A 74 8.84 -9.24 16.63
N VAL A 75 8.13 -10.38 16.67
CA VAL A 75 7.96 -11.20 17.87
C VAL A 75 8.56 -12.57 17.59
N THR A 76 9.58 -12.95 18.37
CA THR A 76 10.45 -14.11 18.08
C THR A 76 10.35 -15.22 19.13
N ASP A 77 9.46 -15.08 20.11
CA ASP A 77 9.22 -16.04 21.20
C ASP A 77 8.41 -17.29 20.78
N GLY A 78 8.18 -17.46 19.47
CA GLY A 78 7.39 -18.54 18.90
C GLY A 78 5.91 -18.21 18.70
N THR A 79 5.42 -17.07 19.19
CA THR A 79 4.02 -16.63 19.00
C THR A 79 3.82 -15.63 17.85
N GLY A 80 4.92 -15.16 17.26
CA GLY A 80 4.89 -14.19 16.17
C GLY A 80 4.28 -14.74 14.88
N THR A 81 3.63 -13.86 14.14
CA THR A 81 2.95 -14.15 12.86
C THR A 81 3.36 -13.19 11.74
N VAL A 82 3.87 -12.00 12.08
CA VAL A 82 4.26 -10.97 11.11
C VAL A 82 5.67 -11.24 10.58
N THR A 83 5.81 -11.28 9.26
CA THR A 83 7.05 -11.56 8.54
C THR A 83 7.34 -10.48 7.49
N PRO A 84 8.56 -10.45 6.90
CA PRO A 84 8.85 -9.57 5.77
C PRO A 84 8.06 -9.88 4.47
N ALA A 85 7.29 -10.98 4.43
CA ALA A 85 6.41 -11.27 3.30
C ALA A 85 5.00 -10.71 3.48
N ASN A 86 4.52 -10.59 4.71
CA ASN A 86 3.16 -10.16 5.02
C ASN A 86 3.07 -8.78 5.71
N ALA A 87 4.19 -8.06 5.75
CA ALA A 87 4.30 -6.66 6.13
C ALA A 87 4.70 -5.80 4.92
N SER A 88 4.37 -4.50 4.95
CA SER A 88 4.86 -3.53 3.97
C SER A 88 6.38 -3.32 4.11
N GLY A 89 7.00 -2.82 3.05
CA GLY A 89 8.42 -2.47 3.03
C GLY A 89 8.71 -1.11 3.66
N ILE A 90 10.01 -0.77 3.63
CA ILE A 90 10.51 0.60 3.72
C ILE A 90 10.71 1.05 2.27
N ASN A 91 10.12 2.17 1.89
CA ASN A 91 10.03 2.60 0.49
C ASN A 91 10.19 4.11 0.37
N ASP A 92 10.68 4.54 -0.79
CA ASP A 92 10.82 5.94 -1.16
C ASP A 92 9.80 6.31 -2.25
N GLY A 93 9.11 7.44 -2.11
CA GLY A 93 8.14 7.88 -3.09
C GLY A 93 7.48 9.23 -2.75
N ALA A 94 6.82 9.82 -3.74
CA ALA A 94 6.02 11.03 -3.60
C ALA A 94 4.74 10.91 -4.44
N ALA A 95 3.65 11.53 -3.98
CA ALA A 95 2.39 11.63 -4.69
C ALA A 95 1.79 13.03 -4.48
N ALA A 96 1.08 13.55 -5.49
CA ALA A 96 0.48 14.88 -5.44
C ALA A 96 -0.89 14.90 -6.14
N VAL A 97 -1.75 15.80 -5.69
CA VAL A 97 -3.06 16.10 -6.29
C VAL A 97 -3.28 17.60 -6.35
N VAL A 98 -4.02 18.07 -7.36
CA VAL A 98 -4.44 19.47 -7.47
C VAL A 98 -5.91 19.58 -7.08
N LEU A 99 -6.21 20.38 -6.06
CA LEU A 99 -7.57 20.61 -5.58
C LEU A 99 -8.05 22.01 -5.96
N MET A 100 -9.34 22.12 -6.25
CA MET A 100 -10.03 23.38 -6.43
C MET A 100 -11.53 23.19 -6.20
N LYS A 101 -12.27 24.29 -6.02
CA LYS A 101 -13.74 24.26 -6.01
C LYS A 101 -14.26 23.81 -7.38
N LYS A 102 -15.37 23.06 -7.39
CA LYS A 102 -16.06 22.65 -8.63
C LYS A 102 -16.39 23.83 -9.55
N SER A 103 -16.81 24.96 -8.97
CA SER A 103 -17.08 26.19 -9.72
C SER A 103 -15.83 26.72 -10.44
N GLU A 104 -14.66 26.63 -9.81
CA GLU A 104 -13.41 27.08 -10.41
C GLU A 104 -12.93 26.13 -11.52
N ALA A 105 -13.09 24.82 -11.31
CA ALA A 105 -12.82 23.82 -12.36
C ALA A 105 -13.69 24.10 -13.60
N ASN A 106 -14.99 24.36 -13.42
CA ASN A 106 -15.92 24.70 -14.49
C ASN A 106 -15.52 26.00 -15.21
N ASN A 107 -15.19 27.06 -14.45
CA ASN A 107 -14.74 28.34 -15.01
C ASN A 107 -13.47 28.19 -15.87
N ARG A 108 -12.58 27.27 -15.50
CA ARG A 108 -11.35 26.95 -16.23
C ARG A 108 -11.53 25.93 -17.36
N GLY A 109 -12.74 25.37 -17.54
CA GLY A 109 -12.99 24.30 -18.51
C GLY A 109 -12.29 22.98 -18.18
N LEU A 110 -11.97 22.73 -16.90
CA LEU A 110 -11.31 21.51 -16.45
C LEU A 110 -12.34 20.44 -16.04
N SER A 111 -12.13 19.21 -16.49
CA SER A 111 -12.91 18.04 -16.04
C SER A 111 -12.20 17.39 -14.85
N PRO A 112 -12.75 17.48 -13.61
CA PRO A 112 -12.12 16.88 -12.44
C PRO A 112 -12.21 15.34 -12.48
N LEU A 113 -11.24 14.67 -11.84
CA LEU A 113 -11.23 13.20 -11.73
C LEU A 113 -12.30 12.69 -10.74
N ALA A 114 -12.54 13.43 -9.67
CA ALA A 114 -13.46 13.07 -8.60
C ALA A 114 -13.89 14.30 -7.79
N GLU A 115 -14.84 14.11 -6.88
CA GLU A 115 -15.31 15.10 -5.91
C GLU A 115 -15.04 14.58 -4.48
N ILE A 116 -14.55 15.43 -3.58
CA ILE A 116 -14.38 15.08 -2.16
C ILE A 116 -15.72 15.27 -1.47
N VAL A 117 -16.41 14.17 -1.17
CA VAL A 117 -17.72 14.16 -0.51
C VAL A 117 -17.58 14.36 1.00
N SER A 118 -16.68 13.59 1.62
CA SER A 118 -16.44 13.62 3.06
C SER A 118 -15.05 13.09 3.38
N TRP A 119 -14.59 13.37 4.60
CA TRP A 119 -13.38 12.83 5.19
C TRP A 119 -13.51 12.89 6.71
N SER A 120 -12.73 12.08 7.43
CA SER A 120 -12.75 12.04 8.88
C SER A 120 -11.36 11.77 9.45
N GLN A 121 -11.21 12.01 10.75
CA GLN A 121 -10.02 11.66 11.52
C GLN A 121 -10.47 11.04 12.85
N ALA A 122 -9.86 9.92 13.25
CA ALA A 122 -10.22 9.21 14.46
C ALA A 122 -8.97 8.77 15.23
N GLY A 123 -9.03 8.87 16.56
CA GLY A 123 -8.01 8.33 17.47
C GLY A 123 -8.40 6.94 17.97
N VAL A 124 -7.41 6.07 18.17
CA VAL A 124 -7.54 4.75 18.80
C VAL A 124 -6.37 4.50 19.74
N GLU A 125 -6.45 3.44 20.54
CA GLU A 125 -5.33 3.02 21.39
C GLU A 125 -4.05 2.75 20.57
N PRO A 126 -2.89 3.30 20.98
CA PRO A 126 -1.62 3.08 20.26
C PRO A 126 -1.24 1.60 20.10
N SER A 127 -1.61 0.76 21.08
CA SER A 127 -1.32 -0.68 21.09
C SER A 127 -1.96 -1.45 19.92
N ILE A 128 -3.03 -0.92 19.33
CA ILE A 128 -3.81 -1.52 18.25
C ILE A 128 -4.04 -0.53 17.09
N MET A 129 -3.15 0.44 16.91
CA MET A 129 -3.31 1.56 15.97
C MET A 129 -3.75 1.16 14.55
N GLY A 130 -3.40 -0.04 14.09
CA GLY A 130 -3.78 -0.55 12.76
C GLY A 130 -5.29 -0.69 12.52
N ILE A 131 -6.12 -0.61 13.56
CA ILE A 131 -7.60 -0.59 13.43
C ILE A 131 -8.19 0.81 13.34
N GLY A 132 -7.38 1.87 13.40
CA GLY A 132 -7.81 3.27 13.25
C GLY A 132 -8.72 3.54 12.04
N PRO A 133 -8.54 2.87 10.89
CA PRO A 133 -9.47 3.00 9.76
C PRO A 133 -10.91 2.57 10.06
N ILE A 134 -11.17 1.64 10.99
CA ILE A 134 -12.54 1.17 11.29
C ILE A 134 -13.45 2.31 11.76
N PRO A 135 -13.12 3.08 12.82
CA PRO A 135 -13.93 4.22 13.23
C PRO A 135 -13.86 5.39 12.24
N ALA A 136 -12.71 5.65 11.61
CA ALA A 136 -12.60 6.74 10.63
C ALA A 136 -13.57 6.54 9.46
N ILE A 137 -13.58 5.34 8.86
CA ILE A 137 -14.49 5.01 7.75
C ILE A 137 -15.97 5.12 8.17
N LYS A 138 -16.32 4.76 9.41
CA LYS A 138 -17.71 4.88 9.89
C LYS A 138 -18.19 6.32 10.09
N GLN A 139 -17.26 7.27 10.25
CA GLN A 139 -17.57 8.69 10.49
C GLN A 139 -17.56 9.54 9.22
N ALA A 140 -16.76 9.15 8.22
CA ALA A 140 -16.72 9.79 6.91
C ALA A 140 -18.00 9.48 6.12
#